data_AF-A0A0F9L5S1-F1
#
_entry.id   AF-A0A0F9L5S1-F1
#
_cell.length_a   1.000
_cell.length_b   1.000
_cell.length_c   1.000
_cell.angle_alpha   90.00
_cell.angle_beta   90.00
_cell.angle_gamma   90.00
#
_symmetry.space_group_name_H-M   'P 1'
#
loop_
_entity.id
_entity.type
_entity.pdbx_description
1 polymer ?
#
loop_
_entity_poly.entity_id
_entity_poly.type
_entity_poly.pdbx_seq_one_letter_code
_entity_poly.pdbx_strand_id
1 'polypeptide(L)'
;VEILPADIVRPAVSPKQAAALWQEYQELTKVLLDKSDYQDIGGNQFKKKSAWRKYARFFNISDEILEKNITRDEFGRVIEAEFIVKAFAPNGRSAIGWGSCNISEQEHQLDKVVRGHISCKAPCDGRAHFTKPDNTIPATAHTRAKNRAISDIIGAGEISAEEESG
;
A
#
# COMPACT_ATOMS: atom_id res chain seq x y z
N VAL A 1 -24.07 -23.82 -20.72
CA VAL A 1 -23.94 -23.23 -19.37
C VAL A 1 -25.34 -23.15 -18.81
N GLU A 2 -25.65 -23.96 -17.80
CA GLU A 2 -26.96 -23.95 -17.15
C GLU A 2 -27.02 -22.68 -16.30
N ILE A 3 -27.87 -21.73 -16.68
CA ILE A 3 -28.04 -20.48 -15.95
C ILE A 3 -28.92 -20.81 -14.75
N LEU A 4 -28.29 -20.96 -13.59
CA LEU A 4 -29.01 -21.09 -12.31
C LEU A 4 -29.89 -19.85 -12.12
N PRO A 5 -31.10 -19.98 -11.53
CA PRO A 5 -31.99 -18.86 -11.28
C PRO A 5 -31.25 -17.77 -10.49
N ALA A 6 -31.58 -16.51 -10.76
CA ALA A 6 -30.94 -15.34 -10.15
C ALA A 6 -31.17 -15.33 -8.62
N ASP A 7 -30.31 -16.03 -7.89
CA ASP A 7 -30.24 -15.98 -6.43
C ASP A 7 -29.52 -14.70 -6.01
N ILE A 8 -30.01 -14.07 -4.96
CA ILE A 8 -29.42 -12.84 -4.43
C ILE A 8 -28.13 -13.19 -3.68
N VAL A 9 -27.13 -12.32 -3.74
CA VAL A 9 -25.90 -12.46 -2.95
C VAL A 9 -26.25 -12.50 -1.47
N ARG A 10 -25.80 -13.55 -0.76
CA ARG A 10 -26.03 -13.73 0.68
C ARG A 10 -24.73 -13.70 1.48
N PRO A 11 -24.75 -13.24 2.74
CA PRO A 11 -23.60 -13.35 3.63
C PRO A 11 -23.18 -14.80 3.84
N ALA A 12 -21.87 -15.05 3.87
CA ALA A 12 -21.32 -16.38 4.14
C ALA A 12 -21.48 -16.81 5.61
N VAL A 13 -21.68 -15.86 6.53
CA VAL A 13 -21.85 -16.10 7.97
C VAL A 13 -22.95 -15.22 8.54
N SER A 14 -23.46 -15.57 9.72
CA SER A 14 -24.44 -14.75 10.45
C SER A 14 -23.82 -13.43 10.95
N PRO A 15 -24.64 -12.39 11.24
CA PRO A 15 -24.16 -11.14 11.82
C PRO A 15 -23.38 -11.32 13.13
N LYS A 16 -23.79 -12.27 13.97
CA LYS A 16 -23.09 -12.57 15.24
C LYS A 16 -21.69 -13.12 15.01
N GLN A 17 -21.53 -14.02 14.04
CA GLN A 17 -20.22 -14.56 13.66
C GLN A 17 -19.34 -13.48 13.04
N ALA A 18 -19.89 -12.64 12.15
CA ALA A 18 -19.15 -11.53 11.57
C ALA A 18 -18.62 -10.55 12.64
N ALA A 19 -19.44 -10.20 13.64
CA ALA A 19 -19.03 -9.35 14.74
C ALA A 19 -17.91 -9.97 15.59
N ALA A 20 -17.99 -11.28 15.88
CA ALA A 20 -16.96 -12.00 16.62
C ALA A 20 -15.63 -12.02 15.87
N LEU A 21 -15.64 -12.36 14.56
CA LEU A 21 -14.45 -12.33 13.72
C LEU A 21 -13.81 -10.93 13.65
N TRP A 22 -14.63 -9.89 13.61
CA TRP A 22 -14.14 -8.52 13.64
C TRP A 22 -13.47 -8.16 14.97
N GLN A 23 -14.06 -8.58 16.10
CA GLN A 23 -13.44 -8.39 17.41
C GLN A 23 -12.11 -9.13 17.53
N GLU A 24 -12.03 -10.37 17.04
CA GLU A 24 -10.77 -11.13 17.00
C GLU A 24 -9.69 -10.40 16.21
N TYR A 25 -10.03 -9.82 15.06
CA TYR A 25 -9.11 -8.97 14.28
C TYR A 25 -8.62 -7.75 15.07
N GLN A 26 -9.54 -7.06 15.75
CA GLN A 26 -9.21 -5.87 16.55
C GLN A 26 -8.30 -6.23 17.74
N GLU A 27 -8.57 -7.33 18.44
CA GLU A 27 -7.72 -7.79 19.54
C GLU A 27 -6.35 -8.27 19.06
N LEU A 28 -6.30 -9.03 17.97
CA LEU A 28 -5.04 -9.41 17.32
C LEU A 28 -4.19 -8.17 17.00
N THR A 29 -4.82 -7.13 16.44
CA THR A 29 -4.13 -5.89 16.08
C THR A 29 -3.46 -5.23 17.27
N LYS A 30 -4.12 -5.19 18.43
CA LYS A 30 -3.57 -4.60 19.67
C LYS A 30 -2.37 -5.38 20.21
N VAL A 31 -2.37 -6.70 20.04
CA VAL A 31 -1.31 -7.59 20.53
C VAL A 31 -0.13 -7.66 19.56
N LEU A 32 -0.41 -7.69 18.26
CA LEU A 32 0.60 -7.93 17.22
C LEU A 32 1.39 -6.66 16.86
N LEU A 33 0.74 -5.50 16.89
CA LEU A 33 1.31 -4.24 16.44
C LEU A 33 1.70 -3.34 17.61
N ASP A 34 2.83 -2.66 17.46
CA ASP A 34 3.31 -1.67 18.41
C ASP A 34 3.49 -0.31 17.72
N LYS A 35 3.89 0.73 18.48
CA LYS A 35 4.04 2.10 17.95
C LYS A 35 4.98 2.18 16.73
N SER A 36 5.96 1.29 16.63
CA SER A 36 6.88 1.25 15.49
C SER A 36 6.23 0.78 14.19
N ASP A 37 5.02 0.22 14.23
CA ASP A 37 4.25 -0.20 13.06
C ASP A 37 3.34 0.89 12.49
N TYR A 38 3.25 2.04 13.16
CA TYR A 38 2.40 3.15 12.76
C TYR A 38 3.21 4.37 12.32
N GLN A 39 2.56 5.24 11.57
CA GLN A 39 2.99 6.58 11.22
C GLN A 39 1.83 7.55 11.44
N ASP A 40 2.11 8.65 12.14
CA ASP A 40 1.16 9.74 12.28
C ASP A 40 1.22 10.63 11.02
N ILE A 41 0.10 10.77 10.32
CA ILE A 41 -0.04 11.65 9.14
C ILE A 41 -1.33 12.45 9.34
N GLY A 42 -1.23 13.79 9.37
CA GLY A 42 -2.40 14.65 9.56
C GLY A 42 -3.18 14.41 10.88
N GLY A 43 -2.53 13.88 11.92
CA GLY A 43 -3.17 13.53 13.20
C GLY A 43 -3.86 12.15 13.22
N ASN A 44 -3.82 11.40 12.11
CA ASN A 44 -4.31 10.03 12.03
C ASN A 44 -3.16 9.03 12.02
N GLN A 45 -3.39 7.85 12.61
CA GLN A 45 -2.43 6.75 12.60
C GLN A 45 -2.65 5.80 11.44
N PHE A 46 -1.62 5.67 10.60
CA PHE A 46 -1.61 4.76 9.48
C PHE A 46 -0.63 3.63 9.69
N LYS A 47 -1.02 2.41 9.28
CA LYS A 47 -0.19 1.22 9.36
C LYS A 47 0.87 1.24 8.27
N LYS A 48 2.14 1.10 8.67
CA LYS A 48 3.29 1.01 7.76
C LYS A 48 3.45 -0.39 7.19
N LYS A 49 4.35 -0.54 6.22
CA LYS A 49 4.80 -1.83 5.67
C LYS A 49 5.02 -2.91 6.74
N SER A 50 5.63 -2.60 7.88
CA SER A 50 5.91 -3.60 8.93
C SER A 50 4.63 -4.26 9.46
N ALA A 51 3.57 -3.47 9.72
CA ALA A 51 2.26 -3.98 10.12
C ALA A 51 1.71 -4.99 9.11
N TRP A 52 1.70 -4.60 7.83
CA TRP A 52 1.18 -5.42 6.74
C TRP A 52 1.97 -6.73 6.57
N ARG A 53 3.29 -6.70 6.80
CA ARG A 53 4.11 -7.92 6.78
C ARG A 53 3.87 -8.83 7.99
N LYS A 54 3.64 -8.26 9.18
CA LYS A 54 3.22 -9.04 10.36
C LYS A 54 1.88 -9.73 10.13
N TYR A 55 0.90 -9.00 9.57
CA TYR A 55 -0.39 -9.60 9.21
C TYR A 55 -0.26 -10.69 8.16
N ALA A 56 0.49 -10.46 7.08
CA ALA A 56 0.68 -11.48 6.07
C ALA A 56 1.26 -12.77 6.66
N ARG A 57 2.24 -12.65 7.57
CA ARG A 57 2.80 -13.81 8.28
C ARG A 57 1.76 -14.50 9.17
N PHE A 58 0.96 -13.76 9.92
CA PHE A 58 -0.02 -14.33 10.86
C PHE A 58 -1.19 -15.01 10.14
N PHE A 59 -1.77 -14.34 9.14
CA PHE A 59 -2.88 -14.87 8.35
C PHE A 59 -2.46 -15.85 7.25
N ASN A 60 -1.16 -16.18 7.18
CA ASN A 60 -0.56 -17.04 6.15
C ASN A 60 -0.90 -16.58 4.72
N ILE A 61 -0.86 -15.27 4.50
CA ILE A 61 -1.10 -14.65 3.20
C ILE A 61 0.21 -14.68 2.41
N SER A 62 0.13 -15.19 1.19
CA SER A 62 1.19 -15.08 0.19
C SER A 62 0.78 -14.09 -0.90
N ASP A 63 1.74 -13.68 -1.72
CA ASP A 63 1.52 -12.71 -2.77
C ASP A 63 2.37 -12.98 -4.01
N GLU A 64 1.85 -12.52 -5.15
CA GLU A 64 2.53 -12.55 -6.44
C GLU A 64 2.40 -11.20 -7.15
N ILE A 65 3.45 -10.78 -7.85
CA ILE A 65 3.39 -9.62 -8.74
C ILE A 65 2.76 -10.09 -10.04
N LEU A 66 1.58 -9.55 -10.37
CA LEU A 66 0.90 -9.82 -11.63
C LEU A 66 1.44 -8.95 -12.76
N GLU A 67 1.60 -7.66 -12.47
CA GLU A 67 2.11 -6.68 -13.44
C GLU A 67 3.11 -5.75 -12.80
N LYS A 68 4.11 -5.36 -13.59
CA LYS A 68 5.15 -4.40 -13.23
C LYS A 68 5.47 -3.54 -14.45
N ASN A 69 5.21 -2.24 -14.33
CA ASN A 69 5.60 -1.24 -15.31
C ASN A 69 6.58 -0.25 -14.69
N ILE A 70 7.67 0.07 -15.38
CA ILE A 70 8.63 1.10 -14.96
C ILE A 70 8.92 2.00 -16.15
N THR A 71 8.41 3.22 -16.07
CA THR A 71 8.64 4.27 -17.07
C THR A 71 9.98 4.95 -16.78
N ARG A 72 10.81 5.08 -17.82
CA ARG A 72 12.13 5.72 -17.76
C ARG A 72 12.21 6.86 -18.77
N ASP A 73 13.05 7.85 -18.46
CA ASP A 73 13.35 8.93 -19.40
C ASP A 73 14.35 8.50 -20.49
N GLU A 74 14.67 9.42 -21.40
CA GLU A 74 15.63 9.23 -22.49
C GLU A 74 17.06 8.87 -22.01
N PHE A 75 17.39 9.15 -20.75
CA PHE A 75 18.67 8.81 -20.13
C PHE A 75 18.58 7.48 -19.33
N GLY A 76 17.46 6.78 -19.40
CA GLY A 76 17.25 5.50 -18.71
C GLY A 76 16.95 5.63 -17.21
N ARG A 77 16.65 6.83 -16.70
CA ARG A 77 16.37 7.08 -15.27
C ARG A 77 14.88 6.91 -14.97
N VAL A 78 14.52 6.34 -13.82
CA VAL A 78 13.11 6.06 -13.47
C VAL A 78 12.32 7.37 -13.33
N ILE A 79 11.15 7.44 -13.96
CA ILE A 79 10.16 8.52 -13.79
C ILE A 79 9.00 8.00 -12.93
N GLU A 80 8.50 6.83 -13.26
CA GLU A 80 7.30 6.26 -12.65
C GLU A 80 7.43 4.75 -12.56
N ALA A 81 6.82 4.17 -11.54
CA ALA A 81 6.66 2.74 -11.43
C ALA A 81 5.23 2.41 -11.02
N GLU A 82 4.68 1.35 -11.59
CA GLU A 82 3.37 0.80 -11.28
C GLU A 82 3.49 -0.71 -11.03
N PHE A 83 2.76 -1.20 -10.04
CA PHE A 83 2.68 -2.61 -9.68
C PHE A 83 1.23 -3.03 -9.47
N ILE A 84 0.90 -4.21 -9.97
CA ILE A 84 -0.32 -4.94 -9.59
C ILE A 84 0.13 -6.18 -8.83
N VAL A 85 -0.28 -6.29 -7.56
CA VAL A 85 0.06 -7.41 -6.68
C VAL A 85 -1.22 -8.13 -6.30
N LYS A 86 -1.21 -9.46 -6.42
CA LYS A 86 -2.28 -10.31 -5.91
C LYS A 86 -1.85 -10.94 -4.60
N ALA A 87 -2.64 -10.75 -3.56
CA ALA A 87 -2.54 -11.51 -2.32
C ALA A 87 -3.51 -12.69 -2.36
N PHE A 88 -3.13 -13.82 -1.78
CA PHE A 88 -3.96 -15.01 -1.67
C PHE A 88 -3.76 -15.71 -0.33
N ALA A 89 -4.85 -16.28 0.19
CA ALA A 89 -4.90 -16.95 1.49
C ALA A 89 -5.23 -18.45 1.31
N PRO A 90 -4.90 -19.30 2.30
CA PRO A 90 -5.09 -20.75 2.20
C PRO A 90 -6.55 -21.20 2.06
N ASN A 91 -7.50 -20.32 2.41
CA ASN A 91 -8.93 -20.56 2.26
C ASN A 91 -9.45 -20.30 0.83
N GLY A 92 -8.56 -19.99 -0.13
CA GLY A 92 -8.91 -19.72 -1.52
C GLY A 92 -9.32 -18.27 -1.81
N ARG A 93 -9.41 -17.39 -0.81
CA ARG A 93 -9.64 -15.96 -1.03
C ARG A 93 -8.41 -15.33 -1.68
N SER A 94 -8.64 -14.36 -2.56
CA SER A 94 -7.59 -13.49 -3.10
C SER A 94 -8.07 -12.05 -3.19
N ALA A 95 -7.13 -11.11 -3.16
CA ALA A 95 -7.39 -9.69 -3.45
C ALA A 95 -6.25 -9.13 -4.31
N ILE A 96 -6.53 -8.06 -5.06
CA ILE A 96 -5.59 -7.40 -5.95
C ILE A 96 -5.40 -5.97 -5.47
N GLY A 97 -4.15 -5.57 -5.27
CA GLY A 97 -3.76 -4.21 -4.96
C GLY A 97 -2.95 -3.60 -6.10
N TRP A 98 -3.32 -2.40 -6.50
CA TRP A 98 -2.54 -1.55 -7.39
C TRP A 98 -1.74 -0.53 -6.57
N GLY A 99 -0.55 -0.16 -7.04
CA GLY A 99 0.24 0.91 -6.47
C GLY A 99 1.16 1.53 -7.50
N SER A 100 1.18 2.85 -7.55
CA SER A 100 2.12 3.64 -8.35
C SER A 100 3.07 4.43 -7.45
N CYS A 101 4.15 4.93 -8.03
CA CYS A 101 4.94 6.01 -7.49
C CYS A 101 5.56 6.82 -8.64
N ASN A 102 5.44 8.14 -8.61
CA ASN A 102 5.99 9.05 -9.62
C ASN A 102 7.08 9.98 -9.03
N ILE A 103 8.04 10.37 -9.86
CA ILE A 103 9.12 11.31 -9.52
C ILE A 103 8.59 12.68 -9.05
N SER A 104 7.38 13.05 -9.43
CA SER A 104 6.74 14.31 -9.03
C SER A 104 5.90 14.23 -7.75
N GLU A 105 5.83 13.08 -7.08
CA GLU A 105 4.95 12.93 -5.90
C GLU A 105 5.44 13.74 -4.69
N GLN A 106 6.76 13.76 -4.46
CA GLN A 106 7.30 14.42 -3.27
C GLN A 106 7.07 15.93 -3.30
N GLU A 107 6.69 16.48 -2.15
CA GLU A 107 6.36 17.90 -1.99
C GLU A 107 7.41 18.81 -2.64
N HIS A 108 6.91 19.66 -3.53
CA HIS A 108 7.70 20.56 -4.33
C HIS A 108 7.41 22.01 -3.92
N GLN A 109 8.43 22.69 -3.38
CA GLN A 109 8.37 24.12 -3.11
C GLN A 109 9.54 24.80 -3.80
N LEU A 110 9.28 25.41 -4.97
CA LEU A 110 10.27 26.17 -5.72
C LEU A 110 10.90 27.26 -4.86
N ASP A 111 12.21 27.37 -4.97
CA ASP A 111 13.04 28.38 -4.33
C ASP A 111 12.93 28.40 -2.79
N LYS A 112 12.43 27.30 -2.17
CA LYS A 112 12.36 27.17 -0.71
C LYS A 112 13.75 27.21 -0.11
N VAL A 113 14.01 28.21 0.72
CA VAL A 113 15.26 28.34 1.47
C VAL A 113 15.18 27.50 2.76
N VAL A 114 15.99 26.45 2.84
CA VAL A 114 16.16 25.63 4.04
C VAL A 114 17.58 25.83 4.56
N ARG A 115 17.71 26.32 5.80
CA ARG A 115 19.02 26.57 6.45
C ARG A 115 19.98 27.43 5.59
N GLY A 116 19.46 28.43 4.89
CA GLY A 116 20.25 29.35 4.07
C GLY A 116 20.58 28.86 2.65
N HIS A 117 20.10 27.68 2.24
CA HIS A 117 20.28 27.14 0.89
C HIS A 117 18.93 26.93 0.20
N ILE A 118 18.88 27.18 -1.12
CA ILE A 118 17.72 26.82 -1.93
C ILE A 118 17.66 25.28 -1.99
N SER A 119 16.64 24.72 -1.36
CA SER A 119 16.41 23.27 -1.29
C SER A 119 15.89 22.68 -2.60
N CYS A 120 15.21 23.50 -3.41
CA CYS A 120 14.68 23.10 -4.70
C CYS A 120 14.69 24.30 -5.66
N LYS A 121 15.65 24.34 -6.60
CA LYS A 121 15.81 25.45 -7.55
C LYS A 121 15.08 25.13 -8.86
N ALA A 122 14.36 26.10 -9.43
CA ALA A 122 13.77 25.95 -10.76
C ALA A 122 14.83 25.92 -11.88
N PRO A 123 14.63 25.15 -12.97
CA PRO A 123 13.60 24.12 -13.14
C PRO A 123 13.97 22.84 -12.38
N CYS A 124 12.99 22.20 -11.74
CA CYS A 124 13.16 20.94 -11.04
C CYS A 124 12.25 19.87 -11.64
N ASP A 125 12.77 18.67 -11.82
CA ASP A 125 12.07 17.49 -12.36
C ASP A 125 11.67 16.48 -11.26
N GLY A 126 11.68 16.89 -10.00
CA GLY A 126 11.36 16.05 -8.84
C GLY A 126 12.50 15.12 -8.38
N ARG A 127 13.55 14.93 -9.19
CA ARG A 127 14.61 13.95 -8.87
C ARG A 127 15.40 14.25 -7.62
N ALA A 128 15.65 15.52 -7.35
CA ALA A 128 16.38 15.97 -6.16
C ALA A 128 15.65 15.65 -4.84
N HIS A 129 14.34 15.36 -4.90
CA HIS A 129 13.52 15.06 -3.73
C HIS A 129 13.64 13.59 -3.28
N PHE A 130 14.25 12.74 -4.10
CA PHE A 130 14.50 11.33 -3.79
C PHE A 130 16.00 11.09 -3.58
N THR A 131 16.38 10.42 -2.49
CA THR A 131 17.80 10.07 -2.26
C THR A 131 18.33 9.10 -3.32
N LYS A 132 17.51 8.15 -3.78
CA LYS A 132 17.86 7.13 -4.79
C LYS A 132 16.63 6.82 -5.66
N PRO A 133 16.22 7.72 -6.56
CA PRO A 133 14.94 7.62 -7.29
C PRO A 133 14.73 6.25 -7.95
N ASP A 134 15.76 5.73 -8.62
CA ASP A 134 15.72 4.44 -9.33
C ASP A 134 15.40 3.23 -8.44
N ASN A 135 15.66 3.31 -7.15
CA ASN A 135 15.32 2.26 -6.18
C ASN A 135 14.07 2.61 -5.38
N THR A 136 13.96 3.87 -4.94
CA THR A 136 12.89 4.32 -4.05
C THR A 136 11.54 4.28 -4.76
N ILE A 137 11.45 4.75 -6.01
CA ILE A 137 10.18 4.83 -6.74
C ILE A 137 9.57 3.44 -6.97
N PRO A 138 10.29 2.45 -7.56
CA PRO A 138 9.73 1.11 -7.71
C PRO A 138 9.43 0.43 -6.36
N ALA A 139 10.26 0.67 -5.33
CA ALA A 139 10.03 0.08 -4.01
C ALA A 139 8.78 0.63 -3.33
N THR A 140 8.51 1.93 -3.46
CA THR A 140 7.30 2.58 -2.94
C THR A 140 6.06 2.07 -3.66
N ALA A 141 6.06 2.06 -4.99
CA ALA A 141 4.95 1.55 -5.80
C ALA A 141 4.59 0.10 -5.45
N HIS A 142 5.59 -0.78 -5.40
CA HIS A 142 5.40 -2.18 -4.99
C HIS A 142 4.90 -2.30 -3.55
N THR A 143 5.40 -1.48 -2.63
CA THR A 143 4.97 -1.52 -1.23
C THR A 143 3.50 -1.12 -1.09
N ARG A 144 3.06 -0.05 -1.78
CA ARG A 144 1.65 0.38 -1.83
C ARG A 144 0.75 -0.72 -2.37
N ALA A 145 1.09 -1.29 -3.54
CA ALA A 145 0.34 -2.36 -4.18
C ALA A 145 0.16 -3.57 -3.24
N LYS A 146 1.26 -4.00 -2.62
CA LYS A 146 1.25 -5.16 -1.72
C LYS A 146 0.51 -4.90 -0.41
N ASN A 147 0.65 -3.72 0.18
CA ASN A 147 -0.05 -3.36 1.42
C ASN A 147 -1.56 -3.31 1.18
N ARG A 148 -1.99 -2.70 0.07
CA ARG A 148 -3.39 -2.69 -0.36
C ARG A 148 -3.95 -4.09 -0.55
N ALA A 149 -3.25 -4.95 -1.30
CA ALA A 149 -3.66 -6.34 -1.51
C ALA A 149 -3.85 -7.12 -0.20
N ILE A 150 -2.94 -6.92 0.78
CA ILE A 150 -3.04 -7.54 2.11
C ILE A 150 -4.20 -6.95 2.93
N SER A 151 -4.42 -5.64 2.88
CA SER A 151 -5.51 -4.97 3.57
C SER A 151 -6.88 -5.47 3.08
N ASP A 152 -7.03 -5.59 1.76
CA ASP A 152 -8.27 -6.00 1.10
C ASP A 152 -8.58 -7.48 1.32
N ILE A 153 -7.57 -8.36 1.32
CA ILE A 153 -7.80 -9.79 1.57
C ILE A 153 -8.18 -10.07 3.02
N ILE A 154 -7.64 -9.31 3.99
CA ILE A 154 -8.06 -9.39 5.40
C ILE A 154 -9.49 -8.87 5.56
N GLY A 155 -9.89 -7.91 4.71
CA GLY A 155 -11.23 -7.32 4.70
C GLY A 155 -11.39 -6.11 5.62
N ALA A 156 -10.27 -5.50 6.02
CA ALA A 156 -10.28 -4.26 6.80
C ALA A 156 -10.31 -3.02 5.89
N GLY A 157 -9.81 -3.12 4.64
CA GLY A 157 -9.85 -2.04 3.66
C GLY A 157 -9.17 -0.75 4.11
N GLU A 158 -8.21 -0.86 5.04
CA GLU A 158 -7.51 0.28 5.60
C GLU A 158 -6.42 0.77 4.64
N ILE A 159 -6.26 2.08 4.57
CA ILE A 159 -5.22 2.76 3.78
C ILE A 159 -3.88 2.62 4.52
N SER A 160 -2.82 2.26 3.79
CA SER A 160 -1.47 2.19 4.36
C SER A 160 -0.80 3.55 4.47
N ALA A 161 0.18 3.66 5.38
CA ALA A 161 0.93 4.90 5.55
C ALA A 161 1.62 5.33 4.25
N GLU A 162 2.13 4.37 3.47
CA GLU A 162 2.77 4.64 2.18
C GLU A 162 1.82 5.20 1.13
N GLU A 163 0.51 4.93 1.23
CA GLU A 163 -0.51 5.49 0.32
C GLU A 163 -0.89 6.93 0.67
N GLU A 164 -0.84 7.31 1.96
CA GLU A 164 -1.17 8.66 2.42
C GLU A 164 0.03 9.62 2.39
N SER A 165 1.25 9.11 2.58
CA SER A 165 2.48 9.92 2.68
C SER A 165 3.06 10.38 1.34
N GLY A 166 2.25 10.34 0.27
CA GLY A 166 2.60 10.80 -1.08
C GLY A 166 2.94 12.28 -1.11
#